data_AF-A0A560YZH4-F1
#
_entry.id   AF-A0A560YZH4-F1
#
_cell.length_a   1.000
_cell.length_b   1.000
_cell.length_c   1.000
_cell.angle_alpha   90.00
_cell.angle_beta   90.00
_cell.angle_gamma   90.00
#
_symmetry.space_group_name_H-M   'P 1'
#
loop_
_entity.id
_entity.type
_entity.pdbx_description
1 polymer ?
#
loop_
_entity_poly.entity_id
_entity_poly.type
_entity_poly.pdbx_seq_one_letter_code
_entity_poly.pdbx_strand_id
1 'polypeptide(L)'
;MSSDLWSFSLNTYARPGVEGLCLQWQAAGANVCLLLCGLWLEQRGVACTAQRLRQLSEIVGPWEATVVRPLRALRTQWKTAAADDIDLAALREHIKTLELQAERHLLVRLERTAENWPRDQLTEPSAWLEGVAAGAANLDRDALQQLRVAVTGA
;
A
#
# COMPACT_ATOMS: atom_id res chain seq x y z
N MET A 1 -4.00 -19.98 -7.96
CA MET A 1 -3.68 -19.74 -6.54
C MET A 1 -4.20 -18.36 -6.20
N SER A 2 -5.28 -18.22 -5.41
CA SER A 2 -5.70 -16.88 -4.98
C SER A 2 -4.66 -16.38 -3.99
N SER A 3 -3.67 -15.64 -4.48
CA SER A 3 -2.62 -15.08 -3.64
C SER A 3 -3.29 -14.15 -2.62
N ASP A 4 -3.04 -14.42 -1.34
CA ASP A 4 -3.37 -13.50 -0.25
C ASP A 4 -2.82 -12.10 -0.56
N LEU A 5 -3.39 -11.08 0.09
CA LEU A 5 -3.03 -9.69 -0.25
C LEU A 5 -1.53 -9.43 -0.02
N TRP A 6 -0.92 -10.14 0.94
CA TRP A 6 0.50 -10.06 1.20
C TRP A 6 1.37 -10.59 0.05
N SER A 7 1.10 -11.81 -0.43
CA SER A 7 1.83 -12.43 -1.54
C SER A 7 1.60 -11.64 -2.83
N PHE A 8 0.39 -11.12 -3.03
CA PHE A 8 0.11 -10.19 -4.12
C PHE A 8 0.96 -8.93 -4.03
N SER A 9 1.07 -8.33 -2.83
CA SER A 9 1.88 -7.14 -2.59
C SER A 9 3.36 -7.40 -2.89
N LEU A 10 3.92 -8.51 -2.41
CA LEU A 10 5.30 -8.91 -2.69
C LEU A 10 5.55 -9.13 -4.18
N ASN A 11 4.66 -9.84 -4.87
CA ASN A 11 4.77 -10.06 -6.31
C ASN A 11 4.64 -8.76 -7.12
N THR A 12 3.85 -7.80 -6.62
CA THR A 12 3.69 -6.49 -7.24
C THR A 12 4.95 -5.66 -7.06
N TYR A 13 5.51 -5.61 -5.85
CA TYR A 13 6.76 -4.90 -5.56
C TYR A 13 7.97 -5.47 -6.32
N ALA A 14 7.99 -6.78 -6.58
CA ALA A 14 9.07 -7.42 -7.34
C ALA A 14 9.10 -7.01 -8.83
N ARG A 15 8.07 -6.31 -9.33
CA ARG A 15 8.02 -5.91 -10.75
C ARG A 15 8.86 -4.66 -11.01
N PRO A 16 9.56 -4.60 -12.15
CA PRO A 16 10.34 -3.42 -12.52
C PRO A 16 9.51 -2.14 -12.52
N GLY A 17 10.03 -1.07 -11.91
CA GLY A 17 9.38 0.24 -11.87
C GLY A 17 8.34 0.43 -10.76
N VAL A 18 7.80 -0.64 -10.17
CA VAL A 18 6.77 -0.53 -9.11
C VAL A 18 7.33 0.09 -7.83
N GLU A 19 8.54 -0.30 -7.43
CA GLU A 19 9.18 0.29 -6.24
C GLU A 19 9.30 1.82 -6.35
N GLY A 20 9.72 2.31 -7.52
CA GLY A 20 9.86 3.76 -7.78
C GLY A 20 8.53 4.49 -7.68
N LEU A 21 7.46 3.92 -8.25
CA LEU A 21 6.10 4.49 -8.18
C LEU A 21 5.57 4.50 -6.74
N CYS A 22 5.74 3.41 -6.00
CA CYS A 22 5.35 3.32 -4.60
C CYS A 22 6.07 4.39 -3.74
N LEU A 23 7.36 4.63 -3.99
CA LEU A 23 8.13 5.67 -3.30
C LEU A 23 7.64 7.08 -3.62
N GLN A 24 7.37 7.37 -4.90
CA GLN A 24 6.81 8.67 -5.31
C GLN A 24 5.47 8.94 -4.61
N TRP A 25 4.63 7.92 -4.48
CA TRP A 25 3.33 8.06 -3.83
C TRP A 25 3.40 8.14 -2.32
N GLN A 26 4.32 7.41 -1.71
CA GLN A 26 4.61 7.58 -0.30
C GLN A 26 5.08 9.01 -0.01
N ALA A 27 5.88 9.60 -0.91
CA ALA A 27 6.28 11.02 -0.82
C ALA A 27 5.10 11.99 -1.01
N ALA A 28 4.12 11.64 -1.86
CA ALA A 28 2.87 12.37 -2.02
C ALA A 28 1.86 12.15 -0.85
N GLY A 29 2.23 11.35 0.16
CA GLY A 29 1.40 11.09 1.33
C GLY A 29 0.35 9.98 1.16
N ALA A 30 0.40 9.24 0.05
CA ALA A 30 -0.48 8.11 -0.19
C ALA A 30 -0.09 6.89 0.65
N ASN A 31 -1.09 6.09 1.02
CA ASN A 31 -0.87 4.84 1.72
C ASN A 31 -0.66 3.71 0.70
N VAL A 32 0.55 3.18 0.63
CA VAL A 32 0.88 2.14 -0.34
C VAL A 32 0.14 0.83 -0.06
N CYS A 33 -0.12 0.48 1.21
CA CYS A 33 -0.92 -0.71 1.55
C CYS A 33 -2.36 -0.61 1.04
N LEU A 34 -2.97 0.58 1.11
CA LEU A 34 -4.31 0.82 0.59
C LEU A 34 -4.35 0.74 -0.95
N LEU A 35 -3.33 1.28 -1.63
CA LEU A 35 -3.21 1.20 -3.09
C LEU A 35 -3.07 -0.25 -3.56
N LEU A 36 -2.20 -1.03 -2.91
CA LEU A 36 -2.02 -2.46 -3.20
C LEU A 36 -3.30 -3.26 -2.92
N CYS A 37 -4.04 -2.92 -1.87
CA CYS A 37 -5.35 -3.48 -1.61
C CYS A 37 -6.35 -3.17 -2.74
N GLY A 38 -6.40 -1.92 -3.21
CA GLY A 38 -7.26 -1.53 -4.33
C GLY A 38 -6.98 -2.33 -5.60
N LEU A 39 -5.70 -2.47 -5.98
CA LEU A 39 -5.28 -3.30 -7.12
C LEU A 39 -5.70 -4.77 -6.97
N TRP A 40 -5.49 -5.33 -5.79
CA TRP A 40 -5.84 -6.72 -5.50
C TRP A 40 -7.35 -6.95 -5.58
N LEU A 41 -8.16 -5.99 -5.13
CA LEU A 41 -9.62 -6.03 -5.23
C LEU A 41 -10.11 -5.89 -6.68
N GLU A 42 -9.46 -5.04 -7.47
CA GLU A 42 -9.71 -4.93 -8.91
C GLU A 42 -9.44 -6.26 -9.62
N GLN A 43 -8.29 -6.90 -9.36
CA GLN A 43 -7.99 -8.22 -9.93
C GLN A 43 -8.96 -9.33 -9.48
N ARG A 44 -9.52 -9.21 -8.28
CA ARG A 44 -10.56 -10.12 -7.77
C ARG A 44 -11.96 -9.84 -8.32
N GLY A 45 -12.12 -8.83 -9.18
CA GLY A 45 -13.39 -8.46 -9.77
C GLY A 45 -14.38 -7.84 -8.76
N VAL A 46 -13.89 -7.28 -7.66
CA VAL A 46 -14.75 -6.68 -6.63
C VAL A 46 -15.13 -5.26 -7.04
N ALA A 47 -16.42 -4.92 -7.01
CA ALA A 47 -16.88 -3.57 -7.31
C ALA A 47 -16.28 -2.53 -6.34
N CYS A 48 -15.77 -1.42 -6.86
CA CYS A 48 -15.44 -0.26 -6.04
C CYS A 48 -16.73 0.49 -5.69
N THR A 49 -16.99 0.68 -4.39
CA THR A 49 -18.09 1.52 -3.92
C THR A 49 -17.60 2.50 -2.87
N ALA A 50 -18.25 3.66 -2.77
CA ALA A 50 -17.91 4.67 -1.75
C ALA A 50 -17.98 4.09 -0.32
N GLN A 51 -18.90 3.16 -0.05
CA GLN A 51 -18.97 2.48 1.23
C GLN A 51 -17.73 1.62 1.51
N ARG A 52 -17.31 0.80 0.54
CA ARG A 52 -16.13 -0.06 0.69
C ARG A 52 -14.84 0.75 0.81
N LEU A 53 -14.68 1.81 0.02
CA LEU A 53 -13.56 2.74 0.15
C LEU A 53 -13.49 3.35 1.55
N ARG A 54 -14.63 3.83 2.09
CA ARG A 54 -14.68 4.35 3.47
C ARG A 54 -14.28 3.30 4.50
N GLN A 55 -14.79 2.07 4.39
CA GLN A 55 -14.44 0.98 5.30
C GLN A 55 -12.94 0.68 5.32
N LEU A 56 -12.28 0.65 4.16
CA LEU A 56 -10.82 0.45 4.11
C LEU A 56 -10.08 1.66 4.69
N SER A 57 -10.48 2.88 4.35
CA SER A 57 -9.86 4.11 4.85
C SER A 57 -9.97 4.24 6.38
N GLU A 58 -11.07 3.83 6.99
CA GLU A 58 -11.27 3.82 8.44
C GLU A 58 -10.34 2.83 9.16
N ILE A 59 -9.95 1.74 8.50
CA ILE A 59 -8.97 0.78 9.03
C ILE A 59 -7.55 1.32 8.87
N VAL A 60 -7.25 1.90 7.71
CA VAL A 60 -5.91 2.40 7.36
C VAL A 60 -5.54 3.62 8.17
N GLY A 61 -6.43 4.62 8.25
CA GLY A 61 -6.11 5.94 8.81
C GLY A 61 -5.50 5.89 10.21
N PRO A 62 -6.15 5.27 11.21
CA PRO A 62 -5.62 5.18 12.56
C PRO A 62 -4.31 4.39 12.65
N TRP A 63 -4.21 3.26 11.96
CA TRP A 63 -3.01 2.40 11.99
C TRP A 63 -1.81 3.09 11.34
N GLU A 64 -2.02 3.72 10.19
CA GLU A 64 -0.99 4.48 9.49
C GLU A 64 -0.48 5.64 10.38
N ALA A 65 -1.39 6.40 11.00
CA ALA A 65 -1.03 7.55 11.83
C ALA A 65 -0.31 7.18 13.13
N THR A 66 -0.69 6.07 13.77
CA THR A 66 -0.20 5.71 15.11
C THR A 66 0.92 4.68 15.12
N VAL A 67 1.07 3.88 14.07
CA VAL A 67 2.06 2.79 14.01
C VAL A 67 3.06 3.00 12.88
N VAL A 68 2.60 3.07 11.62
CA VAL A 68 3.51 3.08 10.46
C VAL A 68 4.27 4.40 10.34
N ARG A 69 3.57 5.54 10.39
CA ARG A 69 4.20 6.87 10.26
C ARG A 69 5.27 7.14 11.33
N PRO A 70 5.03 6.85 12.63
CA PRO A 70 6.07 7.01 13.66
C PRO A 70 7.33 6.16 13.39
N LEU A 71 7.16 4.88 13.02
CA LEU A 71 8.28 3.99 12.70
C LEU A 71 9.07 4.50 11.49
N ARG A 72 8.37 4.89 10.42
CA ARG A 72 8.96 5.45 9.21
C ARG A 72 9.69 6.77 9.47
N ALA A 73 9.11 7.64 10.28
CA ALA A 73 9.72 8.91 10.68
C ALA A 73 11.02 8.65 11.43
N LEU A 74 11.02 7.76 12.42
CA LEU A 74 12.21 7.41 13.21
C LEU A 74 13.32 6.82 12.32
N ARG A 75 12.99 5.85 11.46
CA ARG A 75 13.94 5.26 10.51
C ARG A 75 14.54 6.30 9.56
N THR A 76 13.74 7.27 9.12
CA THR A 76 14.18 8.32 8.18
C THR A 76 15.07 9.35 8.89
N GLN A 77 14.70 9.77 10.09
CA GLN A 77 15.48 10.71 10.91
C GLN A 77 16.86 10.14 11.24
N TRP A 78 16.95 8.85 11.54
CA TRP A 78 18.23 8.20 11.87
C TRP A 78 19.12 7.90 10.66
N LYS A 79 18.65 8.13 9.43
CA LYS A 79 19.38 7.76 8.21
C LYS A 79 20.80 8.35 8.17
N THR A 80 20.96 9.63 8.51
CA THR A 80 22.28 10.30 8.47
C THR A 80 23.16 9.88 9.64
N ALA A 81 22.62 9.87 10.87
CA ALA A 81 23.38 9.51 12.06
C ALA A 81 23.85 8.04 12.05
N ALA A 82 23.05 7.13 11.49
CA ALA A 82 23.40 5.73 11.35
C ALA A 82 24.54 5.44 10.35
N ALA A 83 24.99 6.44 9.57
CA ALA A 83 26.14 6.27 8.68
C ALA A 83 27.46 6.12 9.46
N ASP A 84 27.56 6.78 10.63
CA ASP A 84 28.77 6.85 11.44
C ASP A 84 28.66 6.07 12.76
N ASP A 85 27.48 5.50 13.06
CA ASP A 85 27.18 4.75 14.29
C ASP A 85 26.58 3.37 13.97
N ILE A 86 27.38 2.32 14.23
CA ILE A 86 27.04 0.92 13.94
C ILE A 86 25.87 0.44 14.81
N ASP A 87 25.82 0.82 16.08
CA ASP A 87 24.76 0.42 17.00
C ASP A 87 23.44 1.06 16.58
N LEU A 88 23.49 2.34 16.18
CA LEU A 88 22.32 3.04 15.65
C LEU A 88 21.87 2.46 14.30
N ALA A 89 22.81 2.04 13.44
CA ALA A 89 22.48 1.35 12.19
C ALA A 89 21.74 0.02 12.43
N ALA A 90 22.18 -0.76 13.42
CA ALA A 90 21.52 -2.00 13.80
C ALA A 90 20.10 -1.73 14.33
N LEU A 91 19.92 -0.74 15.21
CA LEU A 91 18.59 -0.34 15.69
C LEU A 91 17.69 0.16 14.55
N ARG A 92 18.24 0.89 13.58
CA ARG A 92 17.50 1.36 12.41
C ARG A 92 16.98 0.21 11.54
N GLU A 93 17.75 -0.87 11.37
CA GLU A 93 17.28 -2.06 10.65
C GLU A 93 16.21 -2.84 11.42
N HIS A 94 16.27 -2.86 12.76
CA HIS A 94 15.17 -3.39 13.58
C HIS A 94 13.89 -2.58 13.39
N ILE A 95 13.96 -1.24 13.37
CA ILE A 95 12.80 -0.37 13.09
C ILE A 95 12.25 -0.63 11.70
N LYS A 96 13.11 -0.77 10.69
CA LYS A 96 12.68 -1.11 9.31
C LYS A 96 11.93 -2.43 9.27
N THR A 97 12.41 -3.44 10.00
CA THR A 97 11.74 -4.74 10.10
C THR A 97 10.37 -4.60 10.77
N LEU A 98 10.29 -3.81 11.85
CA LEU A 98 9.03 -3.56 12.55
C LEU A 98 8.03 -2.75 11.70
N GLU A 99 8.51 -1.77 10.93
CA GLU A 99 7.70 -1.02 9.94
C GLU A 99 7.07 -2.00 8.94
N LEU A 100 7.88 -2.88 8.34
CA LEU A 100 7.39 -3.87 7.37
C LEU A 100 6.39 -4.85 7.99
N GLN A 101 6.61 -5.27 9.23
CA GLN A 101 5.65 -6.11 9.97
C GLN A 101 4.33 -5.37 10.23
N ALA A 102 4.39 -4.10 10.60
CA ALA A 102 3.21 -3.27 10.81
C ALA A 102 2.39 -3.09 9.51
N GLU A 103 3.06 -2.88 8.38
CA GLU A 103 2.43 -2.83 7.06
C GLU A 103 1.80 -4.16 6.67
N ARG A 104 2.50 -5.28 6.92
CA ARG A 104 1.94 -6.62 6.71
C ARG A 104 0.68 -6.86 7.54
N HIS A 105 0.67 -6.46 8.81
CA HIS A 105 -0.52 -6.57 9.64
C HIS A 105 -1.69 -5.72 9.11
N LEU A 106 -1.41 -4.53 8.56
CA LEU A 106 -2.43 -3.72 7.91
C LEU A 106 -3.02 -4.44 6.69
N LEU A 107 -2.18 -4.99 5.81
CA LEU A 107 -2.64 -5.76 4.65
C LEU A 107 -3.52 -6.95 5.07
N VAL A 108 -3.13 -7.71 6.09
CA VAL A 108 -3.96 -8.82 6.61
C VAL A 108 -5.32 -8.33 7.12
N ARG A 109 -5.39 -7.16 7.77
CA ARG A 109 -6.67 -6.58 8.22
C ARG A 109 -7.55 -6.19 7.03
N LEU A 110 -6.97 -5.54 6.02
CA LEU A 110 -7.69 -5.16 4.81
C LEU A 110 -8.23 -6.37 4.06
N GLU A 111 -7.41 -7.41 3.94
CA GLU A 111 -7.82 -8.68 3.34
C GLU A 111 -9.01 -9.31 4.06
N ARG A 112 -8.97 -9.41 5.40
CA ARG A 112 -10.08 -9.95 6.21
C ARG A 112 -11.36 -9.14 6.03
N THR A 113 -11.26 -7.81 5.97
CA THR A 113 -12.43 -6.95 5.73
C THR A 113 -13.07 -7.20 4.37
N ALA A 114 -12.25 -7.46 3.36
CA ALA A 114 -12.71 -7.68 1.99
C ALA A 114 -12.95 -9.16 1.63
N GLU A 115 -12.67 -10.10 2.54
CA GLU A 115 -12.71 -11.54 2.28
C GLU A 115 -14.08 -11.99 1.76
N ASN A 116 -15.14 -11.47 2.39
CA ASN A 116 -16.54 -11.80 2.11
C ASN A 116 -17.21 -10.89 1.07
N TRP A 117 -16.45 -10.01 0.40
CA TRP A 117 -17.04 -9.16 -0.62
C TRP A 117 -17.32 -9.94 -1.91
N PRO A 118 -18.51 -9.76 -2.51
CA PRO A 118 -18.87 -10.43 -3.75
C PRO A 118 -17.90 -10.07 -4.87
N ARG A 119 -17.49 -11.11 -5.60
CA ARG A 119 -16.62 -11.04 -6.78
C ARG A 119 -17.48 -10.92 -8.05
N ASP A 120 -16.84 -10.69 -9.19
CA ASP A 120 -17.48 -10.58 -10.51
C ASP A 120 -18.52 -9.46 -10.62
N GLN A 121 -18.34 -8.39 -9.84
CA GLN A 121 -19.17 -7.19 -9.86
C GLN A 121 -18.39 -5.96 -10.32
N LEU A 122 -17.20 -6.15 -10.91
CA LEU A 122 -16.38 -5.04 -11.38
C LEU A 122 -17.15 -4.28 -12.47
N THR A 123 -17.60 -3.07 -12.12
CA THR A 123 -18.37 -2.21 -13.01
C THR A 123 -17.47 -1.36 -13.91
N GLU A 124 -16.39 -0.83 -13.34
CA GLU A 124 -15.48 0.07 -14.04
C GLU A 124 -14.03 -0.34 -13.77
N PRO A 125 -13.22 -0.62 -14.81
CA PRO A 125 -11.79 -0.83 -14.66
C PRO A 125 -11.16 0.45 -14.08
N SER A 126 -10.23 0.33 -13.13
CA SER A 126 -9.56 1.43 -12.39
C SER A 126 -10.36 2.14 -11.30
N ALA A 127 -11.64 1.82 -11.06
CA ALA A 127 -12.44 2.53 -10.05
C ALA A 127 -11.85 2.43 -8.63
N TRP A 128 -11.12 1.35 -8.32
CA TRP A 128 -10.39 1.22 -7.06
C TRP A 128 -9.20 2.15 -6.96
N LEU A 129 -8.36 2.20 -8.01
CA LEU A 129 -7.18 3.08 -8.04
C LEU A 129 -7.60 4.55 -7.95
N GLU A 130 -8.60 4.96 -8.73
CA GLU A 130 -9.13 6.32 -8.69
C GLU A 130 -9.77 6.65 -7.35
N GLY A 131 -10.54 5.72 -6.78
CA GLY A 131 -11.20 5.90 -5.49
C GLY A 131 -10.22 6.02 -4.32
N VAL A 132 -9.16 5.20 -4.30
CA VAL A 132 -8.08 5.30 -3.32
C VAL A 132 -7.27 6.58 -3.55
N ALA A 133 -7.02 6.94 -4.82
CA ALA A 133 -6.23 8.10 -5.16
C ALA A 133 -6.94 9.42 -4.90
N ALA A 134 -8.26 9.48 -5.03
CA ALA A 134 -9.05 10.68 -4.71
C ALA A 134 -8.88 11.13 -3.26
N GLY A 135 -8.52 10.22 -2.35
CA GLY A 135 -8.19 10.55 -0.95
C GLY A 135 -6.78 11.13 -0.74
N ALA A 136 -5.88 10.98 -1.72
CA ALA A 136 -4.51 11.52 -1.68
C ALA A 136 -4.41 12.66 -2.69
N ALA A 137 -4.40 13.89 -2.19
CA ALA A 137 -4.67 15.12 -2.94
C ALA A 137 -3.76 15.42 -4.17
N ASN A 138 -2.74 14.62 -4.47
CA ASN A 138 -1.73 14.90 -5.50
C ASN A 138 -1.19 13.65 -6.22
N LEU A 139 -1.98 12.59 -6.37
CA LEU A 139 -1.53 11.43 -7.16
C LEU A 139 -1.68 11.70 -8.65
N ASP A 140 -0.55 11.64 -9.37
CA ASP A 140 -0.49 11.73 -10.81
C ASP A 140 -1.24 10.56 -11.47
N ARG A 141 -2.19 10.87 -12.37
CA ARG A 141 -2.95 9.86 -13.12
C ARG A 141 -2.03 9.00 -13.99
N ASP A 142 -0.94 9.56 -14.50
CA ASP A 142 0.01 8.82 -15.32
C ASP A 142 0.76 7.78 -14.49
N ALA A 143 1.11 8.10 -13.25
CA ALA A 143 1.71 7.15 -12.33
C ALA A 143 0.74 5.99 -12.00
N LEU A 144 -0.56 6.29 -11.83
CA LEU A 144 -1.58 5.27 -11.57
C LEU A 144 -1.73 4.32 -12.76
N GLN A 145 -1.70 4.86 -13.97
CA GLN A 145 -1.75 4.08 -15.19
C GLN A 145 -0.48 3.22 -15.38
N GLN A 146 0.70 3.76 -15.08
CA GLN A 146 1.97 3.01 -15.14
C GLN A 146 2.01 1.84 -14.16
N LEU A 147 1.50 2.02 -12.94
CA LEU A 147 1.38 0.92 -11.98
C LEU A 147 0.41 -0.14 -12.48
N ARG A 148 -0.73 0.28 -13.02
CA ARG A 148 -1.72 -0.64 -13.57
C ARG A 148 -1.11 -1.49 -14.67
N VAL A 149 -0.46 -0.86 -15.65
CA VAL A 149 0.31 -1.55 -16.71
C VAL A 149 1.33 -2.51 -16.13
N ALA A 150 2.12 -2.05 -15.15
CA ALA A 150 3.11 -2.88 -14.48
C ALA A 150 2.48 -4.09 -13.77
N VAL A 151 1.27 -3.98 -13.22
CA VAL A 151 0.57 -5.00 -12.43
C VAL A 151 -0.32 -5.93 -13.28
N THR A 152 -0.90 -5.45 -14.37
CA THR A 152 -1.71 -6.25 -15.29
C THR A 152 -0.89 -6.88 -16.42
N GLY A 153 0.36 -6.43 -16.65
CA GLY A 153 1.22 -6.96 -17.69
C GLY A 153 0.70 -6.72 -19.12
N ALA A 154 -0.12 -5.68 -19.29
CA ALA A 154 -0.75 -5.30 -20.55
C ALA A 154 -0.05 -4.09 -21.16
#